data_AF-A0A7X8UBW0-F1
#
_entry.id   AF-A0A7X8UBW0-F1
#
_cell.length_a   1.000
_cell.length_b   1.000
_cell.length_c   1.000
_cell.angle_alpha   90.00
_cell.angle_beta   90.00
_cell.angle_gamma   90.00
#
_symmetry.space_group_name_H-M   'P 1'
#
loop_
_entity.id
_entity.type
_entity.pdbx_description
1 polymer ?
#
loop_
_entity_poly.entity_id
_entity_poly.type
_entity_poly.pdbx_seq_one_letter_code
_entity_poly.pdbx_strand_id
1 'polypeptide(L)'
;MRAETGAQGRSGRNGIFARLLVPLGILASAAALFAAGESGGVITYEGDQVVHTFTSGGTFVPAAGVVRVEVLIVAAGGGGGGSNNARRAGGGGGGGEVIYEPSVETSGPVTVTVGSGGQGGAGNAVGGSGRESAFGPLVARGGGGGGSGNMGGLPGASGGGGGATNGANTIPGGAGSAGCDGGSGFSGRGGGGGGGAGAGGDALAAAAGEGGAGLHLPRFAHLNGGWFAGGGGGGAGLTYAPGAGNHGGGDGGPSGAPGVPALPYTGGGGGGAGGGAAGGSGGSGVVIVRYPAPRTALSVRNDVALAIGPAIVAAGQGQVAVSDASSSMNWSSAAGPDSPNKIQVRIAGGAFPAGLRLGVDTERASAPVTLEETARDFVTGIGSESVTDQPLRYTLEVTDFGALSGGSTSLVIEYTLTAQDP
;
A
#
# COMPACT_ATOMS: atom_id res chain seq x y z
N MET A 1 9.69 28.98 82.92
CA MET A 1 10.27 27.80 82.24
C MET A 1 10.80 28.31 80.90
N ARG A 2 12.12 28.26 80.71
CA ARG A 2 12.90 28.85 79.60
C ARG A 2 12.82 28.01 78.32
N ALA A 3 12.96 28.70 77.18
CA ALA A 3 13.58 28.36 75.88
C ALA A 3 12.73 29.04 74.78
N GLU A 4 13.06 30.16 74.11
CA GLU A 4 14.27 30.51 73.31
C GLU A 4 14.66 29.35 72.36
N THR A 5 14.77 29.47 71.02
CA THR A 5 15.25 30.59 70.17
C THR A 5 15.03 30.27 68.67
N GLY A 6 14.99 31.32 67.83
CA GLY A 6 15.42 31.32 66.41
C GLY A 6 14.32 31.11 65.34
N ALA A 7 14.26 31.81 64.22
CA ALA A 7 15.00 32.96 63.71
C ALA A 7 14.20 33.60 62.54
N GLN A 8 14.06 34.92 62.62
CA GLN A 8 14.13 35.95 61.56
C GLN A 8 13.65 35.71 60.11
N GLY A 9 12.86 36.69 59.63
CA GLY A 9 13.30 37.50 58.49
C GLY A 9 12.64 37.22 57.13
N ARG A 10 11.41 37.70 56.92
CA ARG A 10 10.85 37.86 55.57
C ARG A 10 10.99 39.33 55.15
N SER A 11 12.08 39.64 54.45
CA SER A 11 12.29 40.93 53.76
C SER A 11 12.21 40.70 52.25
N GLY A 12 11.42 41.52 51.57
CA GLY A 12 11.22 41.44 50.14
C GLY A 12 12.44 41.88 49.33
N ARG A 13 12.55 41.37 48.10
CA ARG A 13 13.33 41.99 47.03
C ARG A 13 12.91 41.44 45.66
N ASN A 14 12.28 42.33 44.90
CA ASN A 14 12.43 42.60 43.47
C ASN A 14 12.90 41.45 42.55
N GLY A 15 11.97 41.00 41.71
CA GLY A 15 12.10 41.03 40.25
C GLY A 15 13.31 40.35 39.61
N ILE A 16 13.16 39.06 39.30
CA ILE A 16 13.82 38.43 38.14
C ILE A 16 12.79 37.52 37.47
N PHE A 17 12.18 37.98 36.37
CA PHE A 17 11.43 37.10 35.47
C PHE A 17 12.45 36.29 34.66
N ALA A 18 12.83 35.11 35.17
CA ALA A 18 13.50 34.11 34.35
C ALA A 18 12.46 33.50 33.40
N ARG A 19 12.49 33.91 32.13
CA ARG A 19 11.79 33.21 31.04
C ARG A 19 12.45 31.85 30.86
N LEU A 20 11.86 30.82 31.47
CA LEU A 20 12.15 29.42 31.19
C LEU A 20 11.62 29.09 29.79
N LEU A 21 12.50 29.13 28.78
CA LEU A 21 12.22 28.56 27.47
C LEU A 21 12.31 27.02 27.64
N VAL A 22 11.17 26.35 27.61
CA VAL A 22 11.10 24.90 27.40
C VAL A 22 11.38 24.67 25.92
N PRO A 23 12.44 23.93 25.52
CA PRO A 23 12.60 23.57 24.12
C PRO A 23 11.48 22.60 23.77
N LEU A 24 10.56 23.08 22.94
CA LEU A 24 9.52 22.29 22.32
C LEU A 24 10.21 21.30 21.37
N GLY A 25 10.38 20.05 21.82
CA GLY A 25 10.87 18.98 20.97
C GLY A 25 9.88 18.74 19.84
N ILE A 26 10.21 19.23 18.64
CA ILE A 26 9.51 18.87 17.42
C ILE A 26 9.90 17.42 17.12
N LEU A 27 8.97 16.47 17.38
CA LEU A 27 9.01 15.19 16.71
C LEU A 27 8.76 15.45 15.22
N ALA A 28 9.83 15.49 14.42
CA ALA A 28 9.70 15.39 12.97
C ALA A 28 9.34 13.94 12.64
N SER A 29 8.06 13.71 12.33
CA SER A 29 7.60 12.47 11.70
C SER A 29 8.31 12.33 10.35
N ALA A 30 8.87 11.15 10.08
CA ALA A 30 9.50 10.84 8.80
C ALA A 30 8.49 11.06 7.66
N ALA A 31 8.69 12.11 6.87
CA ALA A 31 7.97 12.28 5.62
C ALA A 31 8.42 11.17 4.67
N ALA A 32 7.48 10.31 4.27
CA ALA A 32 7.72 9.32 3.23
C ALA A 32 8.21 10.03 1.97
N LEU A 33 9.35 9.58 1.43
CA LEU A 33 9.78 9.94 0.08
C LEU A 33 8.68 9.45 -0.87
N PHE A 34 7.90 10.37 -1.41
CA PHE A 34 6.97 10.07 -2.50
C PHE A 34 7.79 9.60 -3.69
N ALA A 35 7.34 8.58 -4.42
CA ALA A 35 7.96 8.18 -5.68
C ALA A 35 7.33 8.95 -6.85
N ALA A 36 8.15 9.61 -7.66
CA ALA A 36 7.67 10.47 -8.74
C ALA A 36 7.12 9.60 -9.90
N GLY A 37 5.89 9.91 -10.33
CA GLY A 37 5.28 9.35 -11.55
C GLY A 37 4.45 8.08 -11.36
N GLU A 38 4.37 7.52 -10.15
CA GLU A 38 3.50 6.38 -9.86
C GLU A 38 2.03 6.82 -9.71
N SER A 39 1.10 5.99 -10.20
CA SER A 39 -0.34 6.25 -10.02
C SER A 39 -1.18 4.97 -10.08
N GLY A 40 -2.44 5.09 -9.65
CA GLY A 40 -3.41 4.00 -9.65
C GLY A 40 -3.63 3.41 -8.26
N GLY A 41 -4.90 3.18 -7.93
CA GLY A 41 -5.30 2.66 -6.63
C GLY A 41 -5.05 3.67 -5.48
N VAL A 42 -5.21 3.18 -4.26
CA VAL A 42 -4.77 3.87 -3.05
C VAL A 42 -3.30 3.52 -2.82
N ILE A 43 -2.45 4.55 -2.74
CA ILE A 43 -1.01 4.39 -2.54
C ILE A 43 -0.68 4.58 -1.07
N THR A 44 0.00 3.60 -0.48
CA THR A 44 0.53 3.66 0.89
C THR A 44 2.01 3.29 0.90
N TYR A 45 2.72 3.75 1.92
CA TYR A 45 4.14 3.48 2.12
C TYR A 45 4.32 2.67 3.40
N GLU A 46 4.86 1.46 3.27
CA GLU A 46 5.13 0.53 4.36
C GLU A 46 6.64 0.34 4.49
N GLY A 47 7.30 1.21 5.27
CA GLY A 47 8.76 1.21 5.38
C GLY A 47 9.41 1.62 4.06
N ASP A 48 10.12 0.69 3.42
CA ASP A 48 10.75 0.89 2.11
C ASP A 48 9.91 0.36 0.93
N GLN A 49 8.67 -0.07 1.18
CA GLN A 49 7.76 -0.58 0.15
C GLN A 49 6.70 0.47 -0.21
N VAL A 50 6.44 0.60 -1.51
CA VAL A 50 5.25 1.26 -2.06
C VAL A 50 4.19 0.19 -2.28
N VAL A 51 2.97 0.46 -1.84
CA VAL A 51 1.82 -0.44 -1.97
C VAL A 51 0.69 0.29 -2.69
N HIS A 52 0.24 -0.25 -3.82
CA HIS A 52 -0.95 0.21 -4.52
C HIS A 52 -2.10 -0.77 -4.27
N THR A 53 -3.20 -0.29 -3.72
CA THR A 53 -4.40 -1.10 -3.46
C THR A 53 -5.55 -0.66 -4.36
N PHE A 54 -6.00 -1.56 -5.23
CA PHE A 54 -7.13 -1.35 -6.13
C PHE A 54 -8.38 -2.04 -5.58
N THR A 55 -9.35 -1.23 -5.16
CA THR A 55 -10.70 -1.65 -4.75
C THR A 55 -11.74 -1.48 -5.86
N SER A 56 -11.34 -0.88 -6.97
CA SER A 56 -12.08 -0.72 -8.22
C SER A 56 -11.10 -0.77 -9.40
N GLY A 57 -11.61 -0.98 -10.61
CA GLY A 57 -10.78 -1.02 -11.82
C GLY A 57 -10.05 0.30 -12.07
N GLY A 58 -8.91 0.23 -12.76
CA GLY A 58 -8.07 1.38 -13.04
C GLY A 58 -6.84 1.02 -13.85
N THR A 59 -5.84 1.89 -13.80
CA THR A 59 -4.54 1.66 -14.42
C THR A 59 -3.46 1.83 -13.37
N PHE A 60 -2.60 0.83 -13.22
CA PHE A 60 -1.38 0.92 -12.44
C PHE A 60 -0.29 1.53 -13.30
N VAL A 61 0.35 2.60 -12.81
CA VAL A 61 1.55 3.16 -13.42
C VAL A 61 2.67 3.05 -12.37
N PRO A 62 3.72 2.25 -12.63
CA PRO A 62 4.83 2.11 -11.69
C PRO A 62 5.66 3.39 -11.64
N ALA A 63 6.35 3.62 -10.52
CA ALA A 63 7.36 4.66 -10.43
C ALA A 63 8.48 4.47 -11.46
N ALA A 64 9.13 5.57 -11.86
CA ALA A 64 10.26 5.51 -12.79
C ALA A 64 11.36 4.58 -12.28
N GLY A 65 11.86 3.70 -13.16
CA GLY A 65 12.92 2.73 -12.83
C GLY A 65 12.45 1.42 -12.19
N VAL A 66 11.16 1.30 -11.84
CA VAL A 66 10.58 0.05 -11.36
C VAL A 66 10.32 -0.87 -12.56
N VAL A 67 11.05 -1.99 -12.61
CA VAL A 67 10.93 -2.98 -13.69
C VAL A 67 10.26 -4.29 -13.26
N ARG A 68 10.09 -4.49 -11.96
CA ARG A 68 9.45 -5.67 -11.36
C ARG A 68 8.62 -5.25 -10.16
N VAL A 69 7.44 -5.85 -10.06
CA VAL A 69 6.50 -5.66 -8.94
C VAL A 69 6.00 -7.00 -8.44
N GLU A 70 5.48 -6.99 -7.24
CA GLU A 70 4.81 -8.12 -6.64
C GLU A 70 3.30 -7.88 -6.63
N VAL A 71 2.51 -8.90 -6.96
CA VAL A 71 1.08 -8.74 -7.21
C VAL A 71 0.28 -9.79 -6.47
N LEU A 72 -0.73 -9.34 -5.73
CA LEU A 72 -1.82 -10.17 -5.22
C LEU A 72 -3.11 -9.80 -5.96
N ILE A 73 -3.75 -10.77 -6.58
CA ILE A 73 -5.03 -10.63 -7.28
C ILE A 73 -6.04 -11.51 -6.57
N VAL A 74 -7.10 -10.91 -6.03
CA VAL A 74 -8.23 -11.62 -5.42
C VAL A 74 -9.46 -11.33 -6.27
N ALA A 75 -10.05 -12.37 -6.85
CA ALA A 75 -11.32 -12.26 -7.56
C ALA A 75 -12.49 -12.11 -6.58
N ALA A 76 -13.65 -11.72 -7.10
CA ALA A 76 -14.82 -11.56 -6.25
C ALA A 76 -15.50 -12.89 -5.91
N GLY A 77 -16.13 -12.96 -4.74
CA GLY A 77 -16.92 -14.10 -4.32
C GLY A 77 -18.32 -14.13 -4.92
N GLY A 78 -18.93 -15.31 -4.97
CA GLY A 78 -20.33 -15.50 -5.35
C GLY A 78 -21.30 -15.07 -4.25
N GLY A 79 -22.52 -14.70 -4.64
CA GLY A 79 -23.62 -14.44 -3.70
C GLY A 79 -24.25 -15.74 -3.22
N GLY A 80 -24.81 -15.74 -2.01
CA GLY A 80 -25.56 -16.87 -1.47
C GLY A 80 -26.92 -17.05 -2.13
N GLY A 81 -27.46 -18.27 -2.07
CA GLY A 81 -28.78 -18.60 -2.59
C GLY A 81 -29.91 -18.02 -1.75
N GLY A 82 -30.99 -17.61 -2.40
CA GLY A 82 -32.21 -17.16 -1.74
C GLY A 82 -33.10 -18.30 -1.27
N SER A 83 -34.10 -17.95 -0.46
CA SER A 83 -35.19 -18.83 -0.08
C SER A 83 -36.57 -18.18 -0.20
N ASN A 84 -37.59 -18.96 -0.57
CA ASN A 84 -38.99 -18.52 -0.53
C ASN A 84 -39.80 -19.12 0.65
N ASN A 85 -39.23 -20.03 1.46
CA ASN A 85 -39.91 -20.56 2.64
C ASN A 85 -38.92 -21.21 3.64
N ALA A 86 -39.36 -21.42 4.88
CA ALA A 86 -38.54 -21.92 5.98
C ALA A 86 -38.00 -23.37 5.83
N ARG A 87 -38.37 -24.12 4.78
CA ARG A 87 -37.88 -25.49 4.53
C ARG A 87 -36.86 -25.57 3.39
N ARG A 88 -36.59 -24.45 2.74
CA ARG A 88 -35.78 -24.36 1.51
C ARG A 88 -34.69 -23.32 1.68
N ALA A 89 -33.85 -23.47 2.70
CA ALA A 89 -32.72 -22.59 2.90
C ALA A 89 -31.78 -22.60 1.68
N GLY A 90 -31.11 -21.47 1.43
CA GLY A 90 -30.12 -21.34 0.36
C GLY A 90 -28.74 -21.82 0.79
N GLY A 91 -27.93 -22.24 -0.18
CA GLY A 91 -26.51 -22.53 0.01
C GLY A 91 -25.67 -21.26 0.00
N GLY A 92 -24.48 -21.34 0.60
CA GLY A 92 -23.50 -20.24 0.61
C GLY A 92 -22.84 -20.04 -0.76
N GLY A 93 -22.39 -18.82 -1.05
CA GLY A 93 -21.57 -18.52 -2.24
C GLY A 93 -20.12 -18.99 -2.06
N GLY A 94 -19.45 -19.34 -3.16
CA GLY A 94 -18.04 -19.69 -3.18
C GLY A 94 -17.14 -18.45 -3.16
N GLY A 95 -15.94 -18.58 -2.62
CA GLY A 95 -14.88 -17.57 -2.69
C GLY A 95 -14.34 -17.38 -4.11
N GLY A 96 -13.74 -16.22 -4.37
CA GLY A 96 -12.98 -15.96 -5.60
C GLY A 96 -11.61 -16.64 -5.61
N GLU A 97 -10.96 -16.70 -6.77
CA GLU A 97 -9.58 -17.16 -6.87
C GLU A 97 -8.59 -16.16 -6.28
N VAL A 98 -7.48 -16.66 -5.72
CA VAL A 98 -6.34 -15.86 -5.26
C VAL A 98 -5.12 -16.24 -6.08
N ILE A 99 -4.55 -15.26 -6.79
CA ILE A 99 -3.27 -15.39 -7.50
C ILE A 99 -2.26 -14.50 -6.77
N TYR A 100 -1.12 -15.08 -6.40
CA TYR A 100 -0.01 -14.36 -5.79
C TYR A 100 1.26 -14.58 -6.61
N GLU A 101 1.80 -13.50 -7.15
CA GLU A 101 3.02 -13.50 -7.95
C GLU A 101 4.08 -12.63 -7.27
N PRO A 102 5.18 -13.22 -6.76
CA PRO A 102 6.22 -12.48 -6.06
C PRO A 102 7.06 -11.59 -7.00
N SER A 103 6.99 -11.81 -8.32
CA SER A 103 7.73 -11.03 -9.30
C SER A 103 7.06 -11.04 -10.68
N VAL A 104 6.46 -9.91 -11.05
CA VAL A 104 5.86 -9.62 -12.34
C VAL A 104 6.66 -8.51 -13.01
N GLU A 105 7.07 -8.70 -14.25
CA GLU A 105 7.73 -7.66 -15.02
C GLU A 105 6.75 -6.53 -15.36
N THR A 106 7.18 -5.28 -15.17
CA THR A 106 6.43 -4.10 -15.58
C THR A 106 7.37 -3.10 -16.19
N SER A 107 6.99 -2.47 -17.30
CA SER A 107 7.79 -1.42 -17.95
C SER A 107 6.95 -0.23 -18.37
N GLY A 108 5.69 -0.19 -17.92
CA GLY A 108 4.73 0.85 -18.28
C GLY A 108 3.36 0.63 -17.62
N PRO A 109 2.35 1.39 -18.04
CA PRO A 109 1.00 1.28 -17.47
C PRO A 109 0.41 -0.12 -17.65
N VAL A 110 -0.17 -0.68 -16.58
CA VAL A 110 -0.85 -1.97 -16.57
C VAL A 110 -2.32 -1.76 -16.22
N THR A 111 -3.23 -2.32 -17.03
CA THR A 111 -4.66 -2.29 -16.72
C THR A 111 -4.97 -3.19 -15.52
N VAL A 112 -5.76 -2.68 -14.58
CA VAL A 112 -6.20 -3.40 -13.39
C VAL A 112 -7.73 -3.51 -13.42
N THR A 113 -8.23 -4.73 -13.28
CA THR A 113 -9.67 -5.00 -13.14
C THR A 113 -9.93 -5.55 -11.75
N VAL A 114 -10.98 -5.04 -11.10
CA VAL A 114 -11.42 -5.54 -9.80
C VAL A 114 -12.85 -6.05 -9.95
N GLY A 115 -13.04 -7.34 -9.66
CA GLY A 115 -14.34 -7.98 -9.75
C GLY A 115 -15.32 -7.45 -8.71
N SER A 116 -16.56 -7.25 -9.12
CA SER A 116 -17.68 -7.05 -8.20
C SER A 116 -18.20 -8.40 -7.68
N GLY A 117 -18.63 -8.38 -6.41
CA GLY A 117 -19.25 -9.54 -5.76
C GLY A 117 -20.54 -9.97 -6.45
N GLY A 118 -20.83 -11.26 -6.39
CA GLY A 118 -22.09 -11.82 -6.86
C GLY A 118 -23.27 -11.33 -6.03
N GLN A 119 -24.38 -11.00 -6.69
CA GLN A 119 -25.61 -10.60 -5.98
C GLN A 119 -26.22 -11.80 -5.25
N GLY A 120 -26.75 -11.56 -4.06
CA GLY A 120 -27.51 -12.59 -3.33
C GLY A 120 -28.80 -12.95 -4.06
N GLY A 121 -29.18 -14.22 -4.03
CA GLY A 121 -30.41 -14.68 -4.65
C GLY A 121 -31.64 -14.12 -3.91
N ALA A 122 -32.60 -13.55 -4.65
CA ALA A 122 -33.86 -13.05 -4.08
C ALA A 122 -34.97 -14.10 -4.18
N GLY A 123 -35.72 -14.32 -3.10
CA GLY A 123 -36.77 -15.35 -3.09
C GLY A 123 -36.19 -16.73 -3.43
N ASN A 124 -36.83 -17.50 -4.31
CA ASN A 124 -36.28 -18.81 -4.73
C ASN A 124 -35.37 -18.65 -5.97
N ALA A 125 -34.25 -17.96 -5.82
CA ALA A 125 -33.28 -17.77 -6.89
C ALA A 125 -31.85 -18.10 -6.43
N VAL A 126 -31.08 -18.70 -7.33
CA VAL A 126 -29.65 -18.97 -7.17
C VAL A 126 -28.90 -17.64 -7.07
N GLY A 127 -27.88 -17.57 -6.22
CA GLY A 127 -27.01 -16.41 -6.12
C GLY A 127 -26.22 -16.17 -7.42
N GLY A 128 -25.84 -14.93 -7.68
CA GLY A 128 -24.97 -14.60 -8.81
C GLY A 128 -23.52 -15.01 -8.56
N SER A 129 -22.80 -15.41 -9.61
CA SER A 129 -21.35 -15.62 -9.53
C SER A 129 -20.60 -14.29 -9.38
N GLY A 130 -19.46 -14.33 -8.69
CA GLY A 130 -18.52 -13.22 -8.60
C GLY A 130 -17.85 -12.93 -9.94
N ARG A 131 -17.43 -11.69 -10.15
CA ARG A 131 -16.65 -11.29 -11.33
C ARG A 131 -15.15 -11.49 -11.11
N GLU A 132 -14.44 -11.66 -12.22
CA GLU A 132 -12.99 -11.81 -12.24
C GLU A 132 -12.27 -10.51 -11.84
N SER A 133 -11.05 -10.66 -11.30
CA SER A 133 -10.09 -9.57 -11.11
C SER A 133 -8.85 -9.86 -11.96
N ALA A 134 -8.14 -8.83 -12.39
CA ALA A 134 -6.98 -9.00 -13.26
C ALA A 134 -5.92 -7.92 -13.06
N PHE A 135 -4.66 -8.30 -13.30
CA PHE A 135 -3.51 -7.41 -13.45
C PHE A 135 -2.81 -7.72 -14.78
N GLY A 136 -3.08 -6.91 -15.80
CA GLY A 136 -2.65 -7.21 -17.17
C GLY A 136 -3.17 -8.58 -17.62
N PRO A 137 -2.30 -9.54 -18.03
CA PRO A 137 -2.71 -10.85 -18.50
C PRO A 137 -3.02 -11.86 -17.36
N LEU A 138 -2.69 -11.53 -16.11
CA LEU A 138 -2.96 -12.40 -14.96
C LEU A 138 -4.42 -12.21 -14.55
N VAL A 139 -5.24 -13.27 -14.66
CA VAL A 139 -6.69 -13.23 -14.41
C VAL A 139 -7.07 -14.24 -13.35
N ALA A 140 -7.64 -13.75 -12.24
CA ALA A 140 -8.22 -14.55 -11.18
C ALA A 140 -9.75 -14.65 -11.39
N ARG A 141 -10.29 -15.88 -11.39
CA ARG A 141 -11.71 -16.16 -11.66
C ARG A 141 -12.59 -15.97 -10.42
N GLY A 142 -13.81 -15.48 -10.63
CA GLY A 142 -14.77 -15.29 -9.54
C GLY A 142 -15.36 -16.60 -9.00
N GLY A 143 -15.94 -16.51 -7.79
CA GLY A 143 -16.60 -17.62 -7.11
C GLY A 143 -18.01 -17.93 -7.65
N GLY A 144 -18.46 -19.17 -7.48
CA GLY A 144 -19.79 -19.62 -7.87
C GLY A 144 -20.89 -19.15 -6.90
N GLY A 145 -22.07 -18.81 -7.41
CA GLY A 145 -23.22 -18.45 -6.59
C GLY A 145 -23.86 -19.66 -5.88
N GLY A 146 -24.40 -19.45 -4.68
CA GLY A 146 -25.06 -20.48 -3.88
C GLY A 146 -26.43 -20.88 -4.42
N GLY A 147 -26.77 -22.17 -4.33
CA GLY A 147 -28.03 -22.72 -4.78
C GLY A 147 -29.21 -22.29 -3.90
N SER A 148 -30.38 -22.08 -4.49
CA SER A 148 -31.64 -21.86 -3.74
C SER A 148 -32.42 -23.16 -3.54
N GLY A 149 -33.60 -23.09 -2.92
CA GLY A 149 -34.46 -24.24 -2.69
C GLY A 149 -34.62 -25.20 -3.88
N ASN A 150 -34.20 -26.46 -3.69
CA ASN A 150 -34.14 -27.53 -4.72
C ASN A 150 -33.21 -27.24 -5.93
N MET A 151 -32.26 -26.31 -5.81
CA MET A 151 -31.32 -25.95 -6.87
C MET A 151 -29.88 -26.07 -6.39
N GLY A 152 -29.02 -26.62 -7.25
CA GLY A 152 -27.58 -26.73 -6.99
C GLY A 152 -26.87 -25.38 -7.00
N GLY A 153 -25.69 -25.35 -6.41
CA GLY A 153 -24.78 -24.21 -6.52
C GLY A 153 -24.19 -24.09 -7.92
N LEU A 154 -23.78 -22.87 -8.29
CA LEU A 154 -23.08 -22.62 -9.54
C LEU A 154 -21.59 -22.98 -9.42
N PRO A 155 -20.97 -23.43 -10.52
CA PRO A 155 -19.52 -23.58 -10.57
C PRO A 155 -18.82 -22.22 -10.56
N GLY A 156 -17.54 -22.23 -10.16
CA GLY A 156 -16.66 -21.07 -10.16
C GLY A 156 -15.21 -21.48 -9.87
N ALA A 157 -14.35 -20.51 -9.56
CA ALA A 157 -13.02 -20.83 -9.01
C ALA A 157 -13.17 -21.73 -7.76
N SER A 158 -14.05 -21.31 -6.86
CA SER A 158 -14.64 -22.13 -5.81
C SER A 158 -16.15 -22.24 -6.03
N GLY A 159 -16.70 -23.43 -5.80
CA GLY A 159 -18.10 -23.73 -6.06
C GLY A 159 -19.05 -23.16 -5.01
N GLY A 160 -20.25 -22.73 -5.42
CA GLY A 160 -21.31 -22.36 -4.47
C GLY A 160 -21.94 -23.59 -3.81
N GLY A 161 -22.41 -23.50 -2.58
CA GLY A 161 -23.08 -24.59 -1.88
C GLY A 161 -24.48 -24.88 -2.46
N GLY A 162 -24.95 -26.12 -2.35
CA GLY A 162 -26.29 -26.53 -2.79
C GLY A 162 -27.40 -26.02 -1.86
N GLY A 163 -28.58 -25.71 -2.40
CA GLY A 163 -29.73 -25.32 -1.57
C GLY A 163 -30.39 -26.51 -0.86
N ALA A 164 -31.20 -26.24 0.16
CA ALA A 164 -31.98 -27.28 0.83
C ALA A 164 -33.16 -27.76 -0.04
N THR A 165 -33.63 -28.97 0.22
CA THR A 165 -34.76 -29.60 -0.50
C THR A 165 -35.91 -29.97 0.44
N ASN A 166 -37.11 -30.16 -0.12
CA ASN A 166 -38.30 -30.58 0.62
C ASN A 166 -38.48 -32.10 0.78
N GLY A 167 -37.63 -32.92 0.15
CA GLY A 167 -37.67 -34.38 0.20
C GLY A 167 -36.29 -34.98 0.45
N ALA A 168 -36.17 -36.30 0.68
CA ALA A 168 -34.97 -37.02 1.12
C ALA A 168 -33.79 -37.07 0.11
N ASN A 169 -33.57 -35.97 -0.62
CA ASN A 169 -32.51 -35.83 -1.61
C ASN A 169 -31.38 -34.95 -1.06
N THR A 170 -30.21 -35.15 -1.66
CA THR A 170 -29.06 -34.26 -1.53
C THR A 170 -29.02 -33.37 -2.77
N ILE A 171 -28.82 -32.07 -2.58
CA ILE A 171 -28.65 -31.12 -3.68
C ILE A 171 -27.16 -30.76 -3.75
N PRO A 172 -26.46 -31.08 -4.84
CA PRO A 172 -25.02 -30.87 -4.91
C PRO A 172 -24.67 -29.39 -4.90
N GLY A 173 -23.50 -29.07 -4.33
CA GLY A 173 -22.84 -27.80 -4.61
C GLY A 173 -22.32 -27.73 -6.05
N GLY A 174 -21.90 -26.53 -6.43
CA GLY A 174 -21.18 -26.31 -7.68
C GLY A 174 -19.75 -26.83 -7.59
N ALA A 175 -19.19 -27.17 -8.75
CA ALA A 175 -17.79 -27.57 -8.86
C ALA A 175 -16.86 -26.36 -8.67
N GLY A 176 -15.76 -26.57 -7.95
CA GLY A 176 -14.61 -25.67 -7.84
C GLY A 176 -13.34 -26.34 -8.38
N SER A 177 -12.26 -25.57 -8.42
CA SER A 177 -10.96 -26.06 -8.87
C SER A 177 -10.22 -26.77 -7.73
N ALA A 178 -9.51 -27.86 -8.01
CA ALA A 178 -8.59 -28.51 -7.07
C ALA A 178 -9.16 -28.78 -5.65
N GLY A 179 -10.42 -29.22 -5.54
CA GLY A 179 -11.04 -29.53 -4.26
C GLY A 179 -11.74 -28.35 -3.57
N CYS A 180 -11.96 -27.25 -4.28
CA CYS A 180 -12.71 -26.09 -3.79
C CYS A 180 -14.21 -26.18 -4.09
N ASP A 181 -14.76 -27.40 -4.11
CA ASP A 181 -16.18 -27.65 -4.39
C ASP A 181 -17.07 -27.05 -3.30
N GLY A 182 -18.28 -26.67 -3.69
CA GLY A 182 -19.32 -26.31 -2.73
C GLY A 182 -19.88 -27.56 -2.06
N GLY A 183 -20.24 -27.43 -0.78
CA GLY A 183 -20.93 -28.48 -0.05
C GLY A 183 -22.36 -28.67 -0.52
N SER A 184 -22.91 -29.85 -0.27
CA SER A 184 -24.26 -30.24 -0.63
C SER A 184 -25.29 -29.76 0.40
N GLY A 185 -26.45 -29.33 -0.08
CA GLY A 185 -27.63 -29.09 0.75
C GLY A 185 -28.42 -30.37 1.02
N PHE A 186 -29.18 -30.41 2.12
CA PHE A 186 -29.95 -31.59 2.51
C PHE A 186 -31.40 -31.28 2.88
N SER A 187 -32.29 -32.27 2.70
CA SER A 187 -33.71 -32.26 3.02
C SER A 187 -34.08 -31.56 4.33
N GLY A 188 -34.72 -30.39 4.25
CA GLY A 188 -35.28 -29.68 5.39
C GLY A 188 -34.29 -29.20 6.45
N ARG A 189 -32.97 -29.40 6.27
CA ARG A 189 -31.93 -29.18 7.29
C ARG A 189 -31.18 -27.86 7.10
N GLY A 190 -30.64 -27.62 5.92
CA GLY A 190 -29.83 -26.44 5.62
C GLY A 190 -29.19 -26.53 4.24
N GLY A 191 -28.79 -25.38 3.71
CA GLY A 191 -27.95 -25.32 2.51
C GLY A 191 -26.53 -25.79 2.80
N GLY A 192 -25.82 -26.24 1.77
CA GLY A 192 -24.38 -26.48 1.86
C GLY A 192 -23.59 -25.17 1.90
N GLY A 193 -22.39 -25.21 2.45
CA GLY A 193 -21.47 -24.08 2.44
C GLY A 193 -20.79 -23.93 1.08
N GLY A 194 -20.43 -22.71 0.70
CA GLY A 194 -19.63 -22.48 -0.49
C GLY A 194 -18.17 -22.85 -0.27
N GLY A 195 -17.46 -23.29 -1.31
CA GLY A 195 -16.02 -23.53 -1.26
C GLY A 195 -15.23 -22.22 -1.13
N GLY A 196 -14.02 -22.31 -0.58
CA GLY A 196 -13.02 -21.25 -0.54
C GLY A 196 -11.72 -21.75 -1.17
N ALA A 197 -10.59 -21.58 -0.48
CA ALA A 197 -9.33 -22.30 -0.77
C ALA A 197 -9.38 -23.79 -0.34
N GLY A 198 -10.47 -24.20 0.32
CA GLY A 198 -10.84 -25.60 0.53
C GLY A 198 -12.33 -25.82 0.30
N ALA A 199 -12.78 -27.08 0.29
CA ALA A 199 -14.18 -27.45 0.09
C ALA A 199 -15.11 -26.81 1.14
N GLY A 200 -16.32 -26.48 0.71
CA GLY A 200 -17.41 -26.13 1.61
C GLY A 200 -17.96 -27.37 2.33
N GLY A 201 -18.49 -27.18 3.53
CA GLY A 201 -19.12 -28.24 4.30
C GLY A 201 -20.49 -28.63 3.73
N ASP A 202 -20.78 -29.92 3.75
CA ASP A 202 -22.13 -30.43 3.52
C ASP A 202 -23.06 -30.07 4.68
N ALA A 203 -24.35 -29.90 4.41
CA ALA A 203 -25.35 -29.81 5.46
C ALA A 203 -25.53 -31.17 6.16
N LEU A 204 -25.43 -31.20 7.49
CA LEU A 204 -25.51 -32.41 8.30
C LEU A 204 -26.58 -32.27 9.38
N ALA A 205 -27.44 -33.28 9.53
CA ALA A 205 -28.41 -33.47 10.63
C ALA A 205 -29.10 -32.21 11.20
N ALA A 206 -28.42 -31.42 12.03
CA ALA A 206 -28.94 -30.25 12.72
C ALA A 206 -28.27 -28.89 12.35
N ALA A 207 -27.36 -28.89 11.36
CA ALA A 207 -26.61 -27.72 10.95
C ALA A 207 -26.53 -27.61 9.41
N ALA A 208 -26.55 -26.38 8.92
CA ALA A 208 -26.17 -26.08 7.56
C ALA A 208 -24.66 -26.19 7.36
N GLY A 209 -24.23 -26.24 6.10
CA GLY A 209 -22.82 -26.41 5.76
C GLY A 209 -21.99 -25.15 6.04
N GLU A 210 -20.84 -25.34 6.68
CA GLU A 210 -19.84 -24.29 6.90
C GLU A 210 -19.17 -23.87 5.59
N GLY A 211 -18.81 -22.59 5.45
CA GLY A 211 -18.02 -22.13 4.31
C GLY A 211 -16.62 -22.75 4.30
N GLY A 212 -16.05 -22.98 3.11
CA GLY A 212 -14.67 -23.42 2.97
C GLY A 212 -13.68 -22.40 3.52
N ALA A 213 -12.55 -22.86 4.06
CA ALA A 213 -11.51 -21.96 4.55
C ALA A 213 -10.95 -21.08 3.42
N GLY A 214 -10.56 -19.84 3.74
CA GLY A 214 -9.83 -18.97 2.82
C GLY A 214 -8.35 -19.33 2.74
N LEU A 215 -7.59 -18.59 1.93
CA LEU A 215 -6.13 -18.65 1.88
C LEU A 215 -5.53 -17.62 2.83
N HIS A 216 -4.57 -18.02 3.66
CA HIS A 216 -3.84 -17.10 4.54
C HIS A 216 -2.54 -16.63 3.89
N LEU A 217 -2.42 -15.31 3.72
CA LEU A 217 -1.24 -14.63 3.27
C LEU A 217 -0.85 -13.59 4.32
N PRO A 218 -0.06 -13.96 5.35
CA PRO A 218 0.27 -13.07 6.48
C PRO A 218 1.01 -11.80 6.05
N ARG A 219 1.63 -11.82 4.86
CA ARG A 219 2.29 -10.65 4.26
C ARG A 219 1.34 -9.50 3.91
N PHE A 220 0.04 -9.79 3.87
CA PHE A 220 -1.05 -8.84 3.62
C PHE A 220 -1.98 -8.74 4.84
N ALA A 221 -1.45 -8.94 6.05
CA ALA A 221 -2.23 -8.93 7.30
C ALA A 221 -3.01 -7.63 7.55
N HIS A 222 -2.61 -6.52 6.92
CA HIS A 222 -3.34 -5.24 6.98
C HIS A 222 -4.75 -5.31 6.36
N LEU A 223 -5.04 -6.33 5.52
CA LEU A 223 -6.38 -6.62 5.01
C LEU A 223 -6.89 -7.92 5.62
N ASN A 224 -7.94 -7.83 6.44
CA ASN A 224 -8.64 -8.98 7.02
C ASN A 224 -7.72 -10.00 7.72
N GLY A 225 -6.63 -9.54 8.37
CA GLY A 225 -5.66 -10.43 9.00
C GLY A 225 -4.89 -11.35 8.03
N GLY A 226 -4.95 -11.05 6.73
CA GLY A 226 -4.29 -11.79 5.65
C GLY A 226 -5.14 -12.91 5.06
N TRP A 227 -6.43 -12.98 5.39
CA TRP A 227 -7.32 -14.02 4.90
C TRP A 227 -8.14 -13.56 3.70
N PHE A 228 -8.13 -14.37 2.64
CA PHE A 228 -8.84 -14.09 1.38
C PHE A 228 -9.59 -15.32 0.89
N ALA A 229 -10.61 -15.11 0.06
CA ALA A 229 -11.35 -16.15 -0.65
C ALA A 229 -12.01 -17.21 0.25
N GLY A 230 -12.49 -16.82 1.43
CA GLY A 230 -13.27 -17.71 2.27
C GLY A 230 -14.69 -17.96 1.71
N GLY A 231 -15.21 -19.16 1.90
CA GLY A 231 -16.56 -19.54 1.48
C GLY A 231 -17.65 -19.00 2.41
N GLY A 232 -18.85 -18.79 1.86
CA GLY A 232 -20.03 -18.41 2.64
C GLY A 232 -20.70 -19.62 3.29
N GLY A 233 -21.30 -19.41 4.46
CA GLY A 233 -22.06 -20.44 5.17
C GLY A 233 -23.44 -20.70 4.55
N GLY A 234 -23.90 -21.94 4.61
CA GLY A 234 -25.25 -22.32 4.20
C GLY A 234 -26.30 -21.78 5.16
N GLY A 235 -27.45 -21.34 4.62
CA GLY A 235 -28.59 -20.94 5.43
C GLY A 235 -29.27 -22.14 6.10
N ALA A 236 -29.95 -21.89 7.21
CA ALA A 236 -30.65 -22.90 7.97
C ALA A 236 -32.14 -22.58 8.12
N GLY A 237 -32.98 -23.58 7.85
CA GLY A 237 -34.43 -23.49 8.07
C GLY A 237 -34.83 -23.92 9.48
N LEU A 238 -36.06 -23.60 9.88
CA LEU A 238 -36.67 -24.06 11.13
C LEU A 238 -35.82 -23.74 12.39
N THR A 239 -35.37 -24.76 13.13
CA THR A 239 -34.60 -24.63 14.37
C THR A 239 -33.11 -25.00 14.19
N TYR A 240 -32.65 -25.10 12.95
CA TYR A 240 -31.28 -25.54 12.65
C TYR A 240 -30.28 -24.39 12.74
N ALA A 241 -29.02 -24.75 13.02
CA ALA A 241 -27.94 -23.77 13.08
C ALA A 241 -27.48 -23.41 11.64
N PRO A 242 -27.39 -22.12 11.29
CA PRO A 242 -26.75 -21.71 10.04
C PRO A 242 -25.26 -22.05 10.08
N GLY A 243 -24.68 -22.28 8.90
CA GLY A 243 -23.23 -22.43 8.79
C GLY A 243 -22.54 -21.09 8.90
N ALA A 244 -21.36 -21.05 9.50
CA ALA A 244 -20.52 -19.87 9.50
C ALA A 244 -19.88 -19.66 8.11
N GLY A 245 -19.73 -18.39 7.75
CA GLY A 245 -18.80 -17.97 6.73
C GLY A 245 -17.41 -17.94 7.32
N ASN A 246 -16.42 -18.40 6.57
CA ASN A 246 -15.04 -18.42 7.04
C ASN A 246 -14.24 -17.32 6.35
N HIS A 247 -13.27 -16.72 7.07
CA HIS A 247 -12.17 -15.96 6.46
C HIS A 247 -12.59 -14.86 5.46
N GLY A 248 -13.66 -14.12 5.78
CA GLY A 248 -14.24 -13.07 4.94
C GLY A 248 -15.55 -13.46 4.24
N GLY A 249 -15.93 -14.74 4.26
CA GLY A 249 -17.25 -15.21 3.86
C GLY A 249 -18.35 -14.77 4.83
N GLY A 250 -19.58 -14.68 4.34
CA GLY A 250 -20.75 -14.34 5.15
C GLY A 250 -21.42 -15.56 5.77
N ASP A 251 -21.90 -15.43 7.00
CA ASP A 251 -22.67 -16.45 7.70
C ASP A 251 -24.02 -16.72 7.02
N GLY A 252 -24.47 -17.97 7.10
CA GLY A 252 -25.82 -18.34 6.71
C GLY A 252 -26.88 -17.64 7.57
N GLY A 253 -28.04 -17.38 6.97
CA GLY A 253 -29.19 -16.87 7.70
C GLY A 253 -29.87 -17.99 8.51
N PRO A 254 -30.28 -17.74 9.77
CA PRO A 254 -31.22 -18.61 10.46
C PRO A 254 -32.63 -18.50 9.84
N SER A 255 -33.56 -19.35 10.29
CA SER A 255 -34.92 -19.40 9.74
C SER A 255 -35.60 -18.02 9.74
N GLY A 256 -36.06 -17.58 8.57
CA GLY A 256 -36.72 -16.27 8.41
C GLY A 256 -35.75 -15.10 8.16
N ALA A 257 -34.44 -15.32 8.25
CA ALA A 257 -33.43 -14.27 8.10
C ALA A 257 -32.66 -14.39 6.78
N PRO A 258 -32.19 -13.25 6.23
CA PRO A 258 -31.30 -13.25 5.07
C PRO A 258 -29.93 -13.83 5.44
N GLY A 259 -29.19 -14.28 4.42
CA GLY A 259 -27.77 -14.57 4.58
C GLY A 259 -26.96 -13.30 4.79
N VAL A 260 -25.87 -13.40 5.53
CA VAL A 260 -24.98 -12.26 5.78
C VAL A 260 -24.13 -12.00 4.52
N PRO A 261 -23.98 -10.75 4.06
CA PRO A 261 -23.06 -10.44 2.98
C PRO A 261 -21.61 -10.70 3.40
N ALA A 262 -20.77 -11.13 2.46
CA ALA A 262 -19.34 -11.28 2.71
C ALA A 262 -18.63 -9.94 2.90
N LEU A 263 -17.46 -9.99 3.56
CA LEU A 263 -16.64 -8.81 3.79
C LEU A 263 -16.09 -8.29 2.46
N PRO A 264 -16.23 -6.98 2.15
CA PRO A 264 -15.65 -6.39 0.94
C PRO A 264 -14.14 -6.60 0.85
N TYR A 265 -13.61 -6.63 -0.38
CA TYR A 265 -12.17 -6.73 -0.68
C TYR A 265 -11.48 -8.01 -0.21
N THR A 266 -12.25 -9.03 0.19
CA THR A 266 -11.71 -10.33 0.58
C THR A 266 -11.92 -11.39 -0.49
N GLY A 267 -12.77 -11.14 -1.49
CA GLY A 267 -13.25 -12.18 -2.40
C GLY A 267 -14.11 -13.26 -1.72
N GLY A 268 -14.59 -13.03 -0.50
CA GLY A 268 -15.38 -14.01 0.25
C GLY A 268 -16.77 -14.26 -0.34
N GLY A 269 -17.30 -15.47 -0.15
CA GLY A 269 -18.65 -15.84 -0.60
C GLY A 269 -19.76 -15.40 0.36
N GLY A 270 -20.90 -14.95 -0.17
CA GLY A 270 -22.05 -14.52 0.65
C GLY A 270 -22.81 -15.68 1.28
N GLY A 271 -23.40 -15.47 2.47
CA GLY A 271 -24.16 -16.50 3.17
C GLY A 271 -25.49 -16.86 2.51
N GLY A 272 -25.94 -18.11 2.66
CA GLY A 272 -27.25 -18.56 2.16
C GLY A 272 -28.42 -18.09 3.04
N ALA A 273 -29.61 -17.91 2.47
CA ALA A 273 -30.80 -17.50 3.23
C ALA A 273 -31.38 -18.63 4.09
N GLY A 274 -31.88 -18.35 5.30
CA GLY A 274 -32.48 -19.38 6.17
C GLY A 274 -33.96 -19.69 5.90
N GLY A 275 -34.68 -18.82 5.21
CA GLY A 275 -36.06 -19.08 4.83
C GLY A 275 -36.86 -17.83 4.50
N GLY A 276 -37.46 -17.75 3.31
CA GLY A 276 -38.29 -16.60 2.92
C GLY A 276 -37.52 -15.27 2.85
N ALA A 277 -36.22 -15.32 2.62
CA ALA A 277 -35.31 -14.17 2.61
C ALA A 277 -34.28 -14.27 1.48
N ALA A 278 -33.55 -13.19 1.24
CA ALA A 278 -32.48 -13.14 0.25
C ALA A 278 -31.16 -13.72 0.79
N GLY A 279 -30.34 -14.27 -0.10
CA GLY A 279 -28.95 -14.60 0.24
C GLY A 279 -28.10 -13.34 0.41
N GLY A 280 -26.96 -13.46 1.08
CA GLY A 280 -25.96 -12.41 1.19
C GLY A 280 -25.21 -12.21 -0.12
N SER A 281 -24.79 -10.98 -0.43
CA SER A 281 -23.90 -10.71 -1.57
C SER A 281 -22.49 -11.23 -1.30
N GLY A 282 -21.78 -11.63 -2.36
CA GLY A 282 -20.36 -11.93 -2.31
C GLY A 282 -19.51 -10.67 -2.11
N GLY A 283 -18.32 -10.85 -1.55
CA GLY A 283 -17.33 -9.80 -1.36
C GLY A 283 -16.67 -9.44 -2.68
N SER A 284 -16.39 -8.16 -2.88
CA SER A 284 -15.60 -7.71 -4.02
C SER A 284 -14.18 -8.28 -4.00
N GLY A 285 -13.57 -8.32 -5.17
CA GLY A 285 -12.14 -8.58 -5.29
C GLY A 285 -11.28 -7.42 -4.77
N VAL A 286 -9.97 -7.62 -4.81
CA VAL A 286 -8.94 -6.60 -4.58
C VAL A 286 -7.70 -6.95 -5.40
N VAL A 287 -6.99 -5.95 -5.90
CA VAL A 287 -5.65 -6.13 -6.49
C VAL A 287 -4.66 -5.28 -5.71
N ILE A 288 -3.56 -5.88 -5.28
CA ILE A 288 -2.51 -5.22 -4.51
C ILE A 288 -1.20 -5.38 -5.24
N VAL A 289 -0.52 -4.27 -5.49
CA VAL A 289 0.78 -4.23 -6.16
C VAL A 289 1.79 -3.64 -5.21
N ARG A 290 2.96 -4.28 -5.07
CA ARG A 290 4.02 -3.88 -4.14
C ARG A 290 5.37 -3.83 -4.82
N TYR A 291 6.19 -2.85 -4.44
CA TYR A 291 7.59 -2.78 -4.88
C TYR A 291 8.42 -1.91 -3.93
N PRO A 292 9.75 -2.11 -3.88
CA PRO A 292 10.63 -1.22 -3.14
C PRO A 292 10.56 0.21 -3.70
N ALA A 293 10.45 1.19 -2.82
CA ALA A 293 10.50 2.59 -3.18
C ALA A 293 11.83 2.89 -3.93
N PRO A 294 11.77 3.42 -5.16
CA PRO A 294 12.98 3.78 -5.88
C PRO A 294 13.76 4.82 -5.10
N ARG A 295 14.99 4.49 -4.73
CA ARG A 295 15.90 5.40 -4.05
C ARG A 295 16.66 6.19 -5.09
N THR A 296 16.29 7.45 -5.30
CA THR A 296 17.12 8.38 -6.08
C THR A 296 18.31 8.79 -5.22
N ALA A 297 19.46 8.16 -5.43
CA ALA A 297 20.70 8.55 -4.79
C ALA A 297 21.40 9.62 -5.63
N LEU A 298 21.54 10.83 -5.11
CA LEU A 298 22.44 11.82 -5.67
C LEU A 298 23.87 11.44 -5.28
N SER A 299 24.61 10.82 -6.20
CA SER A 299 26.03 10.51 -6.00
C SER A 299 26.90 11.58 -6.67
N VAL A 300 27.50 12.46 -5.86
CA VAL A 300 28.62 13.31 -6.28
C VAL A 300 29.88 12.44 -6.21
N ARG A 301 30.51 12.14 -7.35
CA ARG A 301 31.78 11.39 -7.41
C ARG A 301 32.79 12.19 -8.23
N ASN A 302 33.93 12.58 -7.61
CA ASN A 302 35.21 13.16 -8.11
C ASN A 302 35.18 14.00 -9.42
N ASP A 303 35.80 15.16 -9.63
CA ASP A 303 36.68 16.07 -8.86
C ASP A 303 36.07 17.48 -8.97
N VAL A 304 36.01 18.23 -7.87
CA VAL A 304 36.19 19.69 -7.98
C VAL A 304 37.68 19.86 -8.22
N ALA A 305 38.10 20.24 -9.44
CA ALA A 305 39.51 20.26 -9.80
C ALA A 305 40.31 21.25 -8.95
N LEU A 306 41.16 20.73 -8.07
CA LEU A 306 42.17 21.46 -7.31
C LEU A 306 43.51 21.32 -8.06
N ALA A 307 43.95 22.38 -8.75
CA ALA A 307 45.32 22.44 -9.24
C ALA A 307 46.22 22.87 -8.08
N ILE A 308 46.94 21.91 -7.49
CA ILE A 308 48.01 22.20 -6.54
C ILE A 308 49.34 22.16 -7.31
N GLY A 309 50.21 23.13 -7.04
CA GLY A 309 51.61 23.13 -7.47
C GLY A 309 52.37 21.84 -7.07
N PRO A 310 53.66 21.72 -7.42
CA PRO A 310 54.30 20.50 -7.93
C PRO A 310 54.53 19.32 -6.94
N ALA A 311 53.75 19.15 -5.88
CA ALA A 311 54.01 18.10 -4.89
C ALA A 311 52.75 17.51 -4.21
N ILE A 312 51.86 16.81 -4.93
CA ILE A 312 51.07 15.65 -4.44
C ILE A 312 50.77 14.67 -5.61
N VAL A 313 50.76 13.36 -5.34
CA VAL A 313 51.11 12.28 -6.29
C VAL A 313 49.93 11.44 -6.86
N ALA A 314 48.64 11.66 -6.52
CA ALA A 314 47.46 11.15 -7.26
C ALA A 314 46.09 11.64 -6.74
N ALA A 315 45.08 11.69 -7.61
CA ALA A 315 43.69 12.08 -7.34
C ALA A 315 42.81 10.93 -6.80
N GLY A 316 41.76 11.24 -6.01
CA GLY A 316 40.62 10.34 -5.79
C GLY A 316 40.37 9.75 -4.39
N GLN A 317 40.78 10.37 -3.29
CA GLN A 317 40.46 9.87 -1.94
C GLN A 317 39.55 10.81 -1.14
N GLY A 318 38.24 10.64 -1.33
CA GLY A 318 37.18 11.16 -0.46
C GLY A 318 35.88 10.40 -0.75
N GLN A 319 35.49 9.46 0.10
CA GLN A 319 34.23 8.72 -0.01
C GLN A 319 33.25 9.21 1.06
N VAL A 320 32.01 9.50 0.66
CA VAL A 320 30.84 9.53 1.56
C VAL A 320 29.96 8.34 1.20
N ALA A 321 29.64 7.50 2.18
CA ALA A 321 28.99 6.21 1.94
C ALA A 321 27.49 6.32 1.62
N VAL A 322 26.80 7.37 2.06
CA VAL A 322 25.36 7.59 1.82
C VAL A 322 25.04 9.09 1.97
N SER A 323 24.24 9.66 1.08
CA SER A 323 23.68 11.02 1.20
C SER A 323 22.15 10.94 1.28
N ASP A 324 21.59 11.56 2.32
CA ASP A 324 20.15 11.80 2.54
C ASP A 324 19.88 13.31 2.68
N ALA A 325 18.62 13.71 2.89
CA ALA A 325 18.20 15.11 3.00
C ALA A 325 18.79 15.87 4.21
N SER A 326 19.52 15.19 5.11
CA SER A 326 20.21 15.79 6.26
C SER A 326 21.73 15.87 6.07
N SER A 327 22.24 15.37 4.95
CA SER A 327 23.67 15.26 4.69
C SER A 327 24.25 16.63 4.32
N SER A 328 24.99 17.24 5.23
CA SER A 328 25.85 18.39 4.92
C SER A 328 27.21 17.91 4.42
N MET A 329 27.73 18.57 3.38
CA MET A 329 29.10 18.37 2.91
C MET A 329 29.89 19.64 3.22
N ASN A 330 30.81 19.54 4.17
CA ASN A 330 31.74 20.62 4.47
C ASN A 330 33.00 20.43 3.61
N TRP A 331 33.42 21.46 2.91
CA TRP A 331 34.65 21.49 2.11
C TRP A 331 35.34 22.85 2.29
N SER A 332 36.62 22.97 1.92
CA SER A 332 37.33 24.26 1.90
C SER A 332 38.06 24.41 0.56
N SER A 333 37.97 25.60 -0.04
CA SER A 333 38.67 25.91 -1.29
C SER A 333 39.69 27.03 -1.07
N ALA A 334 40.75 27.03 -1.87
CA ALA A 334 41.67 28.15 -2.00
C ALA A 334 42.00 28.29 -3.49
N ALA A 335 41.61 29.41 -4.10
CA ALA A 335 41.98 29.75 -5.47
C ALA A 335 43.02 30.88 -5.44
N GLY A 336 43.99 30.81 -6.35
CA GLY A 336 44.96 31.90 -6.52
C GLY A 336 44.27 33.20 -6.95
N PRO A 337 44.93 34.37 -6.82
CA PRO A 337 44.36 35.70 -7.06
C PRO A 337 43.72 35.91 -8.44
N ASP A 338 44.03 35.04 -9.41
CA ASP A 338 43.60 35.15 -10.81
C ASP A 338 42.80 33.92 -11.30
N SER A 339 42.42 33.00 -10.42
CA SER A 339 41.68 31.78 -10.78
C SER A 339 40.29 31.76 -10.14
N PRO A 340 39.19 31.60 -10.90
CA PRO A 340 37.86 31.48 -10.31
C PRO A 340 37.72 30.13 -9.58
N ASN A 341 37.05 30.15 -8.42
CA ASN A 341 36.50 28.94 -7.82
C ASN A 341 35.49 28.32 -8.81
N LYS A 342 35.61 27.02 -9.10
CA LYS A 342 34.70 26.29 -9.98
C LYS A 342 33.91 25.26 -9.18
N ILE A 343 32.61 25.16 -9.44
CA ILE A 343 31.74 24.10 -8.89
C ILE A 343 31.18 23.31 -10.07
N GLN A 344 31.50 22.02 -10.14
CA GLN A 344 30.94 21.10 -11.12
C GLN A 344 29.89 20.21 -10.44
N VAL A 345 28.68 20.19 -10.99
CA VAL A 345 27.59 19.31 -10.54
C VAL A 345 27.30 18.32 -11.66
N ARG A 346 27.41 17.02 -11.38
CA ARG A 346 27.12 15.94 -12.33
C ARG A 346 26.17 14.93 -11.70
N ILE A 347 25.12 14.55 -12.44
CA ILE A 347 24.20 13.47 -12.04
C ILE A 347 24.73 12.14 -12.57
N ALA A 348 24.97 11.18 -11.69
CA ALA A 348 25.40 9.82 -12.05
C ALA A 348 24.18 8.92 -12.32
N GLY A 349 23.57 9.09 -13.50
CA GLY A 349 22.40 8.33 -13.95
C GLY A 349 21.10 9.12 -13.85
N GLY A 350 20.35 9.21 -14.96
CA GLY A 350 19.17 10.06 -15.11
C GLY A 350 19.45 11.36 -15.91
N ALA A 351 18.41 12.16 -16.12
CA ALA A 351 18.49 13.48 -16.75
C ALA A 351 18.39 14.59 -15.70
N PHE A 352 18.92 15.79 -16.01
CA PHE A 352 18.67 16.98 -15.18
C PHE A 352 17.16 17.28 -15.18
N PRO A 353 16.52 17.50 -14.03
CA PRO A 353 15.16 17.98 -13.99
C PRO A 353 15.10 19.37 -14.63
N ALA A 354 14.10 19.62 -15.46
CA ALA A 354 13.79 20.97 -15.91
C ALA A 354 13.60 21.87 -14.67
N GLY A 355 14.19 23.07 -14.63
CA GLY A 355 13.97 24.01 -13.52
C GLY A 355 14.76 23.74 -12.23
N LEU A 356 15.75 22.84 -12.24
CA LEU A 356 16.75 22.78 -11.16
C LEU A 356 17.52 24.11 -11.12
N ARG A 357 17.61 24.80 -9.98
CA ARG A 357 18.34 26.06 -9.86
C ARG A 357 19.50 25.94 -8.86
N LEU A 358 20.66 26.46 -9.25
CA LEU A 358 21.77 26.68 -8.33
C LEU A 358 21.74 28.14 -7.89
N GLY A 359 21.36 28.37 -6.64
CA GLY A 359 21.44 29.66 -5.97
C GLY A 359 22.81 29.83 -5.30
N VAL A 360 23.47 30.94 -5.56
CA VAL A 360 24.66 31.37 -4.83
C VAL A 360 24.21 32.50 -3.91
N ASP A 361 24.25 32.31 -2.59
CA ASP A 361 23.80 33.33 -1.64
C ASP A 361 25.02 34.14 -1.18
N THR A 362 25.39 35.10 -2.02
CA THR A 362 26.47 36.07 -1.75
C THR A 362 26.01 37.44 -2.23
N GLU A 363 26.47 38.52 -1.58
CA GLU A 363 26.17 39.90 -1.98
C GLU A 363 26.62 40.25 -3.42
N ARG A 364 27.38 39.35 -4.06
CA ARG A 364 27.96 39.50 -5.40
C ARG A 364 27.37 38.56 -6.45
N ALA A 365 26.43 37.68 -6.07
CA ALA A 365 25.78 36.78 -7.03
C ALA A 365 24.85 37.58 -7.96
N SER A 366 25.07 37.47 -9.28
CA SER A 366 24.30 38.25 -10.26
C SER A 366 22.88 37.75 -10.50
N ALA A 367 22.59 36.47 -10.19
CA ALA A 367 21.27 35.84 -10.10
C ALA A 367 21.42 34.32 -9.82
N PRO A 368 20.36 33.61 -9.41
CA PRO A 368 20.31 32.14 -9.47
C PRO A 368 20.50 31.63 -10.90
N VAL A 369 21.25 30.53 -11.07
CA VAL A 369 21.46 29.88 -12.37
C VAL A 369 20.45 28.75 -12.55
N THR A 370 19.73 28.70 -13.67
CA THR A 370 18.84 27.57 -14.01
C THR A 370 19.63 26.51 -14.78
N LEU A 371 19.53 25.26 -14.35
CA LEU A 371 20.19 24.10 -14.95
C LEU A 371 19.25 23.45 -15.98
N GLU A 372 19.76 23.18 -17.18
CA GLU A 372 19.03 22.60 -18.31
C GLU A 372 19.38 21.11 -18.52
N GLU A 373 18.63 20.40 -19.37
CA GLU A 373 18.67 18.94 -19.59
C GLU A 373 20.01 18.36 -20.09
N THR A 374 21.03 19.19 -20.34
CA THR A 374 22.37 18.75 -20.78
C THR A 374 23.40 19.02 -19.70
N ALA A 375 24.30 18.05 -19.46
CA ALA A 375 25.44 18.26 -18.58
C ALA A 375 26.27 19.46 -19.07
N ARG A 376 26.51 20.44 -18.21
CA ARG A 376 27.36 21.60 -18.49
C ARG A 376 28.29 21.88 -17.34
N ASP A 377 29.46 22.40 -17.68
CA ASP A 377 30.35 23.05 -16.72
C ASP A 377 29.80 24.42 -16.39
N PHE A 378 29.54 24.69 -15.11
CA PHE A 378 29.10 26.01 -14.66
C PHE A 378 30.29 26.74 -14.06
N VAL A 379 30.68 27.85 -14.70
CA VAL A 379 31.50 28.88 -14.08
C VAL A 379 30.52 29.95 -13.63
N THR A 380 30.14 29.96 -12.36
CA THR A 380 29.51 31.15 -11.79
C THR A 380 30.58 32.24 -11.79
N GLY A 381 30.28 33.42 -12.33
CA GLY A 381 31.24 34.52 -12.45
C GLY A 381 31.54 35.15 -11.08
N ILE A 382 32.09 34.38 -10.15
CA ILE A 382 32.28 34.76 -8.73
C ILE A 382 33.47 35.71 -8.53
N GLY A 383 34.20 36.04 -9.60
CA GLY A 383 35.44 36.82 -9.50
C GLY A 383 36.54 36.07 -8.74
N SER A 384 37.71 36.69 -8.61
CA SER A 384 38.77 36.22 -7.72
C SER A 384 38.51 36.73 -6.30
N GLU A 385 38.08 35.84 -5.41
CA GLU A 385 37.58 36.19 -4.07
C GLU A 385 38.69 36.17 -3.00
N SER A 386 39.78 36.90 -3.21
CA SER A 386 40.94 36.85 -2.31
C SER A 386 40.89 37.78 -1.08
N VAL A 387 39.73 38.28 -0.61
CA VAL A 387 39.77 39.39 0.38
C VAL A 387 38.73 39.42 1.52
N THR A 388 37.95 38.38 1.84
CA THR A 388 37.08 38.48 3.05
C THR A 388 36.90 37.16 3.78
N ASP A 389 37.16 37.15 5.10
CA ASP A 389 36.81 36.12 6.11
C ASP A 389 35.29 35.90 6.27
N GLN A 390 34.52 36.10 5.21
CA GLN A 390 33.07 35.89 5.19
C GLN A 390 32.80 34.48 4.64
N PRO A 391 32.06 33.61 5.35
CA PRO A 391 31.65 32.32 4.81
C PRO A 391 30.72 32.55 3.61
N LEU A 392 30.99 31.88 2.50
CA LEU A 392 30.12 31.90 1.32
C LEU A 392 29.16 30.72 1.42
N ARG A 393 27.87 30.98 1.20
CA ARG A 393 26.83 29.95 1.31
C ARG A 393 26.30 29.62 -0.08
N TYR A 394 26.41 28.36 -0.49
CA TYR A 394 25.76 27.88 -1.70
C TYR A 394 24.48 27.14 -1.34
N THR A 395 23.39 27.48 -2.02
CA THR A 395 22.09 26.84 -1.83
C THR A 395 21.64 26.26 -3.16
N LEU A 396 21.63 24.93 -3.26
CA LEU A 396 20.99 24.28 -4.40
C LEU A 396 19.48 24.25 -4.13
N GLU A 397 18.70 24.87 -5.03
CA GLU A 397 17.25 24.98 -4.89
C GLU A 397 16.56 24.31 -6.10
N VAL A 398 15.83 23.24 -5.85
CA VAL A 398 15.06 22.56 -6.90
C VAL A 398 13.70 23.26 -7.02
N THR A 399 13.41 23.94 -8.14
CA THR A 399 12.17 24.76 -8.25
C THR A 399 11.04 24.12 -9.04
N ASP A 400 11.30 23.03 -9.78
CA ASP A 400 10.25 22.24 -10.43
C ASP A 400 10.28 20.79 -9.91
N PHE A 401 9.50 20.57 -8.86
CA PHE A 401 9.32 19.30 -8.16
C PHE A 401 8.34 18.34 -8.88
N GLY A 402 7.77 18.72 -10.04
CA GLY A 402 6.89 17.84 -10.80
C GLY A 402 7.60 16.58 -11.34
N ALA A 403 8.92 16.66 -11.52
CA ALA A 403 9.80 15.56 -11.93
C ALA A 403 10.60 14.94 -10.77
N LEU A 404 10.51 15.51 -9.55
CA LEU A 404 11.22 15.07 -8.35
C LEU A 404 10.27 15.23 -7.16
N SER A 405 9.61 14.16 -6.76
CA SER A 405 8.50 14.11 -5.81
C SER A 405 8.87 14.48 -4.36
N GLY A 406 8.24 15.53 -3.82
CA GLY A 406 7.92 15.69 -2.40
C GLY A 406 8.90 16.45 -1.49
N GLY A 407 8.68 17.77 -1.36
CA GLY A 407 9.13 18.60 -0.24
C GLY A 407 10.33 19.50 -0.54
N SER A 408 10.20 20.83 -0.39
CA SER A 408 11.34 21.74 -0.55
C SER A 408 12.38 21.47 0.54
N THR A 409 13.52 20.91 0.17
CA THR A 409 14.71 20.92 1.02
C THR A 409 15.83 21.61 0.28
N SER A 410 16.30 22.71 0.84
CA SER A 410 17.52 23.38 0.40
C SER A 410 18.70 22.51 0.81
N LEU A 411 19.49 22.01 -0.15
CA LEU A 411 20.82 21.51 0.18
C LEU A 411 21.71 22.73 0.39
N VAL A 412 22.01 23.01 1.66
CA VAL A 412 22.92 24.09 2.04
C VAL A 412 24.33 23.52 2.09
N ILE A 413 25.20 24.06 1.24
CA ILE A 413 26.64 23.81 1.30
C ILE A 413 27.26 25.03 1.96
N GLU A 414 27.73 24.85 3.19
CA GLU A 414 28.48 25.86 3.95
C GLU A 414 29.97 25.57 3.83
N TYR A 415 30.75 26.59 3.47
CA TYR A 415 32.19 26.51 3.51
C TYR A 415 32.79 27.84 3.94
N THR A 416 33.95 27.75 4.59
CA THR A 416 34.71 28.90 5.07
C THR A 416 35.97 29.02 4.21
N LEU A 417 36.13 30.17 3.55
CA LEU A 417 37.39 30.57 2.95
C LEU A 417 38.25 31.16 4.06
N THR A 418 39.36 30.52 4.41
CA THR A 418 40.40 31.14 5.24
C THR A 418 41.29 31.98 4.33
N ALA A 419 41.46 33.26 4.65
CA ALA A 419 42.45 34.09 3.98
C ALA A 419 43.82 33.40 4.01
N GLN A 420 44.49 33.33 2.86
CA GLN A 420 45.93 33.08 2.84
C GLN A 420 46.59 34.39 3.27
N ASP A 421 47.41 34.35 4.31
CA ASP A 421 48.40 35.41 4.50
C ASP A 421 49.25 35.51 3.21
N PRO A 422 49.55 36.73 2.74
CA PRO A 422 50.14 36.99 1.42
C PRO A 422 51.50 36.32 1.18
#